data_AF-A0A833WA51-F1
#
_entry.id   AF-A0A833WA51-F1
#
_cell.length_a   1.000
_cell.length_b   1.000
_cell.length_c   1.000
_cell.angle_alpha   90.00
_cell.angle_beta   90.00
_cell.angle_gamma   90.00
#
_symmetry.space_group_name_H-M   'P 1'
#
loop_
_entity.id
_entity.type
_entity.pdbx_description
1 polymer ?
#
loop_
_entity_poly.entity_id
_entity_poly.type
_entity_poly.pdbx_seq_one_letter_code
_entity_poly.pdbx_strand_id
1 'polypeptide(L)'
;MAGKRKRDAFSAHDKLVHKSCSLLQREAKKVRAFLVRKAVQQLKQLRQQLAEPVEDAAKQQKRDQKLRNSIERFEREHAALKTLDLQKLVTRARAQTGLDKPQPQTTEENEHEEVEEWDEEGSEDDSSEETEGEQGAEQGETVKDPDSAAAGRETEQKETQEDAPNPDSELDEKLMDRMLAHKQIVPLLDAIKKLVEKEERRPRRSGGHMRSAR
;
A
#
# COMPACT_ATOMS: atom_id res chain seq x y z
N MET A 1 -42.14 -24.54 -14.21
CA MET A 1 -42.17 -23.13 -13.75
C MET A 1 -40.80 -22.78 -13.21
N ALA A 2 -39.94 -22.15 -14.02
CA ALA A 2 -38.62 -21.71 -13.57
C ALA A 2 -38.79 -20.47 -12.67
N GLY A 3 -38.64 -20.65 -11.36
CA GLY A 3 -38.71 -19.58 -10.38
C GLY A 3 -37.69 -18.49 -10.71
N LYS A 4 -38.17 -17.28 -11.04
CA LYS A 4 -37.35 -16.08 -11.11
C LYS A 4 -36.76 -15.86 -9.73
N ARG A 5 -35.47 -16.18 -9.54
CA ARG A 5 -34.74 -15.82 -8.32
C ARG A 5 -34.87 -14.31 -8.14
N LYS A 6 -35.54 -13.89 -7.06
CA LYS A 6 -35.54 -12.50 -6.59
C LYS A 6 -34.06 -12.12 -6.43
N ARG A 7 -33.59 -11.14 -7.20
CA ARG A 7 -32.27 -10.55 -6.94
C ARG A 7 -32.40 -9.84 -5.61
N ASP A 8 -31.71 -10.33 -4.58
CA ASP A 8 -31.58 -9.60 -3.32
C ASP A 8 -31.05 -8.20 -3.63
N ALA A 9 -31.78 -7.19 -3.17
CA ALA A 9 -31.36 -5.81 -3.33
C ALA A 9 -30.11 -5.61 -2.45
N PHE A 10 -28.98 -5.28 -3.07
CA PHE A 10 -27.75 -4.94 -2.34
C PHE A 10 -28.02 -3.81 -1.34
N SER A 11 -27.51 -3.98 -0.11
CA SER A 11 -27.50 -2.91 0.90
C SER A 11 -26.76 -1.67 0.37
N ALA A 12 -27.07 -0.50 0.91
CA ALA A 12 -26.29 0.71 0.65
C ALA A 12 -24.80 0.49 0.97
N HIS A 13 -24.51 -0.25 2.06
CA HIS A 13 -23.17 -0.62 2.45
C HIS A 13 -22.49 -1.53 1.40
N ASP A 14 -23.18 -2.58 0.93
CA ASP A 14 -22.64 -3.47 -0.13
C ASP A 14 -22.30 -2.70 -1.40
N LYS A 15 -23.14 -1.73 -1.77
CA LYS A 15 -22.89 -0.84 -2.91
C LYS A 15 -21.65 0.03 -2.68
N LEU A 16 -21.46 0.58 -1.48
CA LEU A 16 -20.28 1.36 -1.10
C LEU A 16 -19.00 0.51 -1.15
N VAL A 17 -19.04 -0.69 -0.57
CA VAL A 17 -17.93 -1.65 -0.59
C VAL A 17 -17.55 -1.98 -2.03
N HIS A 18 -18.52 -2.34 -2.86
CA HIS A 18 -18.28 -2.73 -4.25
C HIS A 18 -17.72 -1.58 -5.10
N LYS A 19 -18.30 -0.37 -4.97
CA LYS A 19 -17.82 0.84 -5.68
C LYS A 19 -16.39 1.19 -5.26
N SER A 20 -16.13 1.20 -3.96
CA SER A 20 -14.81 1.51 -3.40
C SER A 20 -13.75 0.50 -3.85
N CYS A 21 -14.06 -0.81 -3.80
CA CYS A 21 -13.14 -1.85 -4.28
C CYS A 21 -12.85 -1.72 -5.77
N SER A 22 -13.88 -1.44 -6.58
CA SER A 22 -13.73 -1.27 -8.03
C SER A 22 -12.86 -0.05 -8.37
N LEU A 23 -13.06 1.06 -7.65
CA LEU A 23 -12.24 2.27 -7.79
C LEU A 23 -10.78 2.01 -7.38
N LEU A 24 -10.57 1.41 -6.20
CA LEU A 24 -9.23 1.05 -5.73
C LEU A 24 -8.51 0.13 -6.71
N GLN A 25 -9.20 -0.89 -7.24
CA GLN A 25 -8.62 -1.80 -8.22
C GLN A 25 -8.22 -1.06 -9.51
N ARG A 26 -9.04 -0.11 -9.99
CA ARG A 26 -8.74 0.69 -11.18
C ARG A 26 -7.51 1.57 -10.97
N GLU A 27 -7.44 2.26 -9.83
CA GLU A 27 -6.33 3.16 -9.54
C GLU A 27 -5.04 2.36 -9.24
N ALA A 28 -5.13 1.24 -8.53
CA ALA A 28 -4.01 0.34 -8.31
C ALA A 28 -3.46 -0.22 -9.65
N LYS A 29 -4.31 -0.55 -10.63
CA LYS A 29 -3.86 -0.93 -11.98
C LYS A 29 -3.05 0.18 -12.66
N LYS A 30 -3.52 1.44 -12.57
CA LYS A 30 -2.81 2.60 -13.15
C LYS A 30 -1.47 2.82 -12.48
N VAL A 31 -1.42 2.79 -11.14
CA VAL A 31 -0.18 2.94 -10.36
C VAL A 31 0.80 1.82 -10.67
N ARG A 32 0.34 0.56 -10.72
CA ARG A 32 1.20 -0.57 -11.12
C ARG A 32 1.77 -0.37 -12.52
N ALA A 33 0.95 0.02 -13.49
CA ALA A 33 1.42 0.30 -14.85
C ALA A 33 2.42 1.47 -14.91
N PHE A 34 2.24 2.50 -14.08
CA PHE A 34 3.21 3.59 -13.94
C PHE A 34 4.54 3.09 -13.35
N LEU A 35 4.51 2.32 -12.26
CA LEU A 35 5.71 1.76 -11.63
C LEU A 35 6.46 0.80 -12.56
N VAL A 36 5.75 -0.05 -13.30
CA VAL A 36 6.35 -0.93 -14.32
C VAL A 36 7.08 -0.11 -15.38
N ARG A 37 6.43 0.94 -15.93
CA ARG A 37 7.08 1.83 -16.91
C ARG A 37 8.31 2.52 -16.33
N LYS A 38 8.21 3.00 -15.09
CA LYS A 38 9.33 3.61 -14.38
C LYS A 38 10.50 2.63 -14.23
N ALA A 39 10.25 1.39 -13.79
CA ALA A 39 11.29 0.37 -13.65
C ALA A 39 11.97 0.07 -14.99
N VAL A 40 11.21 -0.04 -16.09
CA VAL A 40 11.77 -0.23 -17.44
C VAL A 40 12.64 0.96 -17.88
N GLN A 41 12.20 2.18 -17.60
CA GLN A 41 12.98 3.39 -17.91
C GLN A 41 14.30 3.42 -17.12
N GLN A 42 14.27 3.08 -15.82
CA GLN A 42 15.47 2.98 -14.98
C GLN A 42 16.43 1.89 -15.50
N LEU A 43 15.91 0.71 -15.87
CA LEU A 43 16.71 -0.35 -16.47
C LEU A 43 17.38 0.09 -17.78
N LYS A 44 16.65 0.83 -18.63
CA LYS A 44 17.23 1.37 -19.87
C LYS A 44 18.37 2.33 -19.57
N GLN A 45 18.19 3.25 -18.61
CA GLN A 45 19.23 4.20 -18.21
C GLN A 45 20.46 3.51 -17.63
N LEU A 46 20.29 2.53 -16.74
CA LEU A 46 21.40 1.78 -16.14
C LEU A 46 22.18 0.95 -17.16
N ARG A 47 21.48 0.33 -18.13
CA ARG A 47 22.15 -0.40 -19.22
C ARG A 47 22.92 0.53 -20.16
N GLN A 48 22.43 1.74 -20.40
CA GLN A 48 23.18 2.77 -21.13
C GLN A 48 24.42 3.20 -20.37
N GLN A 49 24.32 3.41 -19.06
CA GLN A 49 25.47 3.70 -18.21
C GLN A 49 26.47 2.54 -18.18
N LEU A 50 26.03 1.29 -18.24
CA LEU A 50 26.94 0.14 -18.28
C LEU A 50 27.71 0.04 -19.62
N ALA A 51 27.10 0.53 -20.71
CA ALA A 51 27.73 0.53 -22.04
C ALA A 51 28.76 1.65 -22.22
N GLU A 52 28.77 2.67 -21.36
CA GLU A 52 29.68 3.80 -21.43
C GLU A 52 31.08 3.42 -20.88
N PRO A 53 32.15 3.58 -21.69
CA PRO A 53 33.50 3.20 -21.27
C PRO A 53 34.07 4.17 -20.22
N VAL A 54 34.75 3.64 -19.20
CA VAL A 54 35.58 4.42 -18.26
C VAL A 54 37.06 4.10 -18.51
N GLU A 55 37.90 5.13 -18.50
CA GLU A 55 39.34 5.02 -18.81
C GLU A 55 40.14 4.22 -17.75
N ASP A 56 39.69 4.22 -16.49
CA ASP A 56 40.34 3.53 -15.38
C ASP A 56 39.75 2.11 -15.18
N ALA A 57 40.55 1.08 -15.49
CA ALA A 57 40.14 -0.32 -15.43
C ALA A 57 39.69 -0.78 -14.03
N ALA A 58 40.32 -0.29 -12.95
CA ALA A 58 39.95 -0.67 -11.59
C ALA A 58 38.66 0.00 -11.13
N LYS A 59 38.43 1.26 -11.54
CA LYS A 59 37.16 1.96 -11.31
C LYS A 59 36.04 1.40 -12.18
N GLN A 60 36.35 0.99 -13.41
CA GLN A 60 35.39 0.35 -14.33
C GLN A 60 34.82 -0.92 -13.73
N GLN A 61 35.65 -1.84 -13.22
CA GLN A 61 35.17 -3.08 -12.61
C GLN A 61 34.23 -2.83 -11.43
N LYS A 62 34.57 -1.89 -10.54
CA LYS A 62 33.72 -1.53 -9.38
C LYS A 62 32.40 -0.86 -9.82
N ARG A 63 32.45 0.04 -10.80
CA ARG A 63 31.26 0.67 -11.39
C ARG A 63 30.35 -0.39 -12.00
N ASP A 64 30.90 -1.27 -12.83
CA ASP A 64 30.15 -2.29 -13.55
C ASP A 64 29.50 -3.28 -12.60
N GLN A 65 30.19 -3.69 -11.54
CA GLN A 65 29.59 -4.55 -10.52
C GLN A 65 28.40 -3.87 -9.83
N LYS A 66 28.52 -2.59 -9.44
CA LYS A 66 27.42 -1.83 -8.84
C LYS A 66 26.23 -1.67 -9.80
N LEU A 67 26.51 -1.38 -11.07
CA LEU A 67 25.48 -1.24 -12.09
C LEU A 67 24.79 -2.58 -12.36
N ARG A 68 25.52 -3.68 -12.45
CA ARG A 68 24.95 -5.03 -12.62
C ARG A 68 24.06 -5.43 -11.45
N ASN A 69 24.50 -5.21 -10.21
CA ASN A 69 23.67 -5.48 -9.02
C ASN A 69 22.40 -4.62 -9.00
N SER A 70 22.51 -3.35 -9.44
CA SER A 70 21.37 -2.45 -9.55
C SER A 70 20.39 -2.90 -10.64
N ILE A 71 20.90 -3.32 -11.80
CA ILE A 71 20.10 -3.87 -12.91
C ILE A 71 19.35 -5.11 -12.43
N GLU A 72 20.04 -6.06 -11.80
CA GLU A 72 19.41 -7.28 -11.28
C GLU A 72 18.30 -6.95 -10.27
N ARG A 73 18.54 -6.01 -9.36
CA ARG A 73 17.52 -5.55 -8.41
C ARG A 73 16.29 -4.99 -9.12
N PHE A 74 16.47 -4.11 -10.11
CA PHE A 74 15.35 -3.52 -10.85
C PHE A 74 14.65 -4.54 -11.76
N GLU A 75 15.35 -5.56 -12.26
CA GLU A 75 14.76 -6.67 -13.01
C GLU A 75 13.83 -7.51 -12.12
N ARG A 76 14.28 -7.83 -10.90
CA ARG A 76 13.44 -8.50 -9.89
C ARG A 76 12.23 -7.65 -9.51
N GLU A 77 12.42 -6.36 -9.24
CA GLU A 77 11.32 -5.43 -8.93
C GLU A 77 10.31 -5.36 -10.09
N HIS A 78 10.78 -5.27 -11.33
CA HIS A 78 9.94 -5.23 -12.51
C HIS A 78 9.17 -6.54 -12.74
N ALA A 79 9.79 -7.70 -12.49
CA ALA A 79 9.14 -9.00 -12.57
C ALA A 79 8.02 -9.12 -11.52
N ALA A 80 8.33 -8.80 -10.27
CA ALA A 80 7.36 -8.79 -9.17
C ALA A 80 6.20 -7.82 -9.41
N LEU A 81 6.48 -6.59 -9.88
CA LEU A 81 5.43 -5.62 -10.24
C LEU A 81 4.49 -6.13 -11.33
N LYS A 82 4.92 -7.03 -12.23
CA LYS A 82 4.04 -7.63 -13.24
C LYS A 82 3.12 -8.69 -12.66
N THR A 83 3.61 -9.48 -11.71
CA THR A 83 2.87 -10.58 -11.08
C THR A 83 2.14 -10.16 -9.80
N LEU A 84 2.36 -8.93 -9.33
CA LEU A 84 1.79 -8.42 -8.09
C LEU A 84 0.26 -8.56 -8.06
N ASP A 85 -0.22 -9.23 -7.02
CA ASP A 85 -1.64 -9.50 -6.82
C ASP A 85 -2.37 -8.26 -6.29
N LEU A 86 -3.14 -7.63 -7.17
CA LEU A 86 -3.94 -6.46 -6.84
C LEU A 86 -5.12 -6.78 -5.92
N GLN A 87 -5.59 -8.02 -5.86
CA GLN A 87 -6.66 -8.40 -4.92
C GLN A 87 -6.15 -8.35 -3.49
N LYS A 88 -4.94 -8.85 -3.22
CA LYS A 88 -4.29 -8.72 -1.90
C LYS A 88 -4.16 -7.24 -1.50
N LEU A 89 -3.79 -6.37 -2.43
CA LEU A 89 -3.72 -4.93 -2.18
C LEU A 89 -5.10 -4.34 -1.81
N VAL A 90 -6.15 -4.70 -2.54
CA VAL A 90 -7.52 -4.25 -2.23
C VAL A 90 -7.96 -4.77 -0.85
N THR A 91 -7.67 -6.02 -0.50
CA THR A 91 -7.97 -6.59 0.83
C THR A 91 -7.24 -5.82 1.94
N ARG A 92 -5.95 -5.49 1.75
CA ARG A 92 -5.21 -4.65 2.71
C ARG A 92 -5.81 -3.25 2.84
N ALA A 93 -6.17 -2.63 1.72
CA ALA A 93 -6.82 -1.32 1.72
C ALA A 93 -8.16 -1.34 2.46
N ARG A 94 -8.99 -2.36 2.25
CA ARG A 94 -10.28 -2.54 2.95
C ARG A 94 -10.09 -2.64 4.46
N ALA A 95 -9.12 -3.43 4.89
CA ALA A 95 -8.76 -3.56 6.31
C ALA A 95 -8.28 -2.21 6.89
N GLN A 96 -7.44 -1.47 6.16
CA GLN A 96 -6.93 -0.17 6.57
C GLN A 96 -8.03 0.90 6.71
N THR A 97 -9.02 0.89 5.81
CA THR A 97 -10.11 1.88 5.83
C THR A 97 -11.29 1.46 6.71
N GLY A 98 -11.30 0.24 7.25
CA GLY A 98 -12.42 -0.30 8.03
C GLY A 98 -13.65 -0.62 7.19
N LEU A 99 -13.49 -0.79 5.87
CA LEU A 99 -14.60 -1.02 4.94
C LEU A 99 -15.30 -2.37 5.16
N ASP A 100 -14.64 -3.29 5.86
CA ASP A 100 -15.14 -4.65 6.15
C ASP A 100 -15.86 -4.76 7.50
N LYS A 101 -15.98 -3.67 8.25
CA LYS A 101 -16.70 -3.69 9.52
C LYS A 101 -18.19 -3.94 9.25
N PRO A 102 -18.80 -4.99 9.82
CA PRO A 102 -20.21 -5.27 9.60
C PRO A 102 -21.07 -4.12 10.14
N GLN A 103 -22.06 -3.72 9.34
CA GLN A 103 -23.06 -2.74 9.73
C GLN A 103 -23.84 -3.26 10.96
N PRO A 104 -23.99 -2.49 12.06
CA PRO A 104 -25.00 -2.81 13.06
C PRO A 104 -26.37 -2.68 12.38
N GLN A 105 -27.08 -3.79 12.27
CA GLN A 105 -28.39 -3.87 11.63
C GLN A 105 -29.37 -2.95 12.38
N THR A 106 -29.75 -1.83 11.77
CA THR A 106 -31.01 -1.14 12.08
C THR A 106 -31.81 -1.06 10.80
N THR A 107 -32.77 -1.97 10.69
CA THR A 107 -33.97 -1.85 9.84
C THR A 107 -34.60 -0.50 10.07
N GLU A 108 -34.40 0.46 9.17
CA GLU A 108 -35.40 1.46 8.80
C GLU A 108 -35.19 1.80 7.32
N GLU A 109 -36.22 1.51 6.54
CA GLU A 109 -36.42 2.02 5.20
C GLU A 109 -36.32 3.55 5.25
N ASN A 110 -35.42 4.16 4.49
CA ASN A 110 -35.66 5.51 4.02
C ASN A 110 -34.98 5.75 2.68
N GLU A 111 -35.82 5.77 1.65
CA GLU A 111 -35.57 6.41 0.38
C GLU A 111 -35.16 7.86 0.66
N HIS A 112 -33.96 8.28 0.30
CA HIS A 112 -33.65 9.67 -0.01
C HIS A 112 -32.37 9.69 -0.85
N GLU A 113 -32.61 9.81 -2.15
CA GLU A 113 -31.64 10.09 -3.18
C GLU A 113 -31.32 11.59 -3.08
N GLU A 114 -30.29 11.97 -2.32
CA GLU A 114 -29.71 13.32 -2.41
C GLU A 114 -28.42 13.24 -3.22
N VAL A 115 -28.53 13.68 -4.47
CA VAL A 115 -27.42 14.10 -5.31
C VAL A 115 -26.91 15.42 -4.74
N GLU A 116 -25.85 15.40 -3.95
CA GLU A 116 -25.08 16.61 -3.66
C GLU A 116 -24.12 16.86 -4.83
N GLU A 117 -24.45 17.87 -5.63
CA GLU A 117 -23.59 18.53 -6.61
C GLU A 117 -22.30 19.01 -5.94
N TRP A 118 -21.19 18.77 -6.62
CA TRP A 118 -19.86 19.25 -6.22
C TRP A 118 -19.79 20.74 -6.53
N ASP A 119 -19.90 21.58 -5.50
CA ASP A 119 -19.54 22.98 -5.64
C ASP A 119 -18.03 23.14 -5.51
N GLU A 120 -17.46 23.81 -6.52
CA GLU A 120 -16.06 24.01 -6.81
C GLU A 120 -15.72 25.44 -6.40
N GLU A 121 -15.12 25.65 -5.21
CA GLU A 121 -14.37 26.88 -4.96
C GLU A 121 -13.09 26.60 -4.17
N GLY A 122 -11.99 27.08 -4.74
CA GLY A 122 -10.66 26.99 -4.19
C GLY A 122 -10.39 28.05 -3.13
N SER A 123 -9.37 27.78 -2.31
CA SER A 123 -8.54 28.83 -1.75
C SER A 123 -7.14 28.26 -1.55
N GLU A 124 -6.23 28.88 -2.28
CA GLU A 124 -4.79 28.90 -2.11
C GLU A 124 -4.50 29.68 -0.81
N ASP A 125 -3.52 29.25 0.00
CA ASP A 125 -2.61 30.19 0.67
C ASP A 125 -1.36 29.44 1.16
N ASP A 126 -0.25 30.15 1.07
CA ASP A 126 1.15 29.78 1.03
C ASP A 126 1.80 30.32 2.31
N SER A 127 2.67 29.54 2.97
CA SER A 127 3.71 30.14 3.82
C SER A 127 4.85 29.16 4.09
N SER A 128 5.93 29.45 3.36
CA SER A 128 7.36 29.31 3.66
C SER A 128 7.74 29.64 5.13
N GLU A 129 8.87 29.25 5.73
CA GLU A 129 10.29 29.25 5.31
C GLU A 129 11.14 28.29 6.20
N GLU A 130 12.24 27.77 5.63
CA GLU A 130 13.66 27.73 6.10
C GLU A 130 13.93 27.70 7.63
N THR A 131 14.91 26.99 8.22
CA THR A 131 16.37 27.07 7.97
C THR A 131 17.14 26.07 8.86
N GLU A 132 18.21 25.49 8.29
CA GLU A 132 19.55 25.09 8.78
C GLU A 132 19.88 24.77 10.26
N GLY A 133 20.77 23.78 10.45
CA GLY A 133 21.49 23.54 11.71
C GLY A 133 22.41 22.31 11.67
N GLU A 134 23.70 22.55 11.46
CA GLU A 134 24.81 21.62 11.23
C GLU A 134 25.46 21.09 12.54
N GLN A 135 26.39 20.11 12.40
CA GLN A 135 27.41 19.62 13.36
C GLN A 135 26.93 18.60 14.42
N GLY A 136 27.56 17.45 14.66
CA GLY A 136 28.94 17.04 14.44
C GLY A 136 29.58 16.78 15.81
N ALA A 137 29.72 15.52 16.24
CA ALA A 137 30.66 15.11 17.29
C ALA A 137 30.85 13.58 17.31
N GLU A 138 32.12 13.23 17.30
CA GLU A 138 32.79 11.94 17.20
C GLU A 138 32.83 11.03 18.46
N GLN A 139 33.40 9.83 18.25
CA GLN A 139 34.01 8.87 19.20
C GLN A 139 33.07 7.83 19.84
N GLY A 140 33.42 6.55 19.99
CA GLY A 140 34.66 5.83 19.72
C GLY A 140 34.52 4.33 20.07
N GLU A 141 35.34 3.52 19.41
CA GLU A 141 35.80 2.15 19.71
C GLU A 141 35.35 1.45 21.01
N THR A 142 34.97 0.17 20.90
CA THR A 142 35.72 -0.93 21.53
C THR A 142 35.26 -2.32 21.05
N VAL A 143 36.27 -3.10 20.68
CA VAL A 143 36.28 -4.51 20.25
C VAL A 143 36.06 -5.44 21.46
N LYS A 144 35.39 -6.59 21.26
CA LYS A 144 35.84 -7.93 21.71
C LYS A 144 34.84 -9.03 21.36
N ASP A 145 35.17 -9.82 20.33
CA ASP A 145 34.88 -11.26 20.32
C ASP A 145 35.73 -11.95 21.39
N PRO A 146 35.26 -13.09 21.94
CA PRO A 146 35.92 -14.32 21.53
C PRO A 146 34.97 -15.50 21.29
N ASP A 147 35.36 -16.23 20.26
CA ASP A 147 35.04 -17.59 19.87
C ASP A 147 35.24 -18.60 21.02
N SER A 148 34.33 -19.57 21.15
CA SER A 148 34.70 -20.96 21.51
C SER A 148 33.54 -21.92 21.32
N ALA A 149 33.78 -22.88 20.42
CA ALA A 149 33.02 -24.09 20.16
C ALA A 149 32.82 -25.00 21.40
N ALA A 150 31.75 -25.81 21.39
CA ALA A 150 31.83 -27.28 21.34
C ALA A 150 30.46 -27.98 21.54
N ALA A 151 30.17 -28.90 20.61
CA ALA A 151 29.60 -30.23 20.80
C ALA A 151 28.19 -30.43 21.42
N GLY A 152 27.23 -30.69 20.52
CA GLY A 152 26.61 -32.01 20.39
C GLY A 152 25.64 -32.50 21.47
N ARG A 153 24.33 -32.48 21.14
CA ARG A 153 23.42 -33.58 21.48
C ARG A 153 22.20 -33.57 20.56
N GLU A 154 22.07 -34.67 19.83
CA GLU A 154 20.90 -35.04 19.04
C GLU A 154 19.70 -35.27 19.97
N THR A 155 18.54 -34.69 19.65
CA THR A 155 17.24 -35.34 19.83
C THR A 155 16.15 -34.55 19.10
N GLU A 156 15.36 -35.29 18.32
CA GLU A 156 13.98 -35.03 17.94
C GLU A 156 13.71 -34.05 16.80
N GLN A 157 13.66 -34.66 15.60
CA GLN A 157 12.85 -34.26 14.48
C GLN A 157 11.44 -33.84 14.93
N LYS A 158 11.18 -32.54 14.87
CA LYS A 158 9.84 -32.01 14.62
C LYS A 158 10.01 -30.94 13.57
N GLU A 159 9.72 -31.31 12.32
CA GLU A 159 9.59 -30.41 11.18
C GLU A 159 8.63 -29.28 11.55
N THR A 160 9.21 -28.20 12.06
CA THR A 160 8.63 -26.87 11.93
C THR A 160 9.62 -26.19 11.02
N GLN A 161 9.38 -26.38 9.72
CA GLN A 161 9.99 -25.57 8.68
C GLN A 161 9.53 -24.13 8.98
N GLU A 162 10.27 -23.43 9.82
CA GLU A 162 10.22 -21.99 9.88
C GLU A 162 10.62 -21.53 8.48
N ASP A 163 9.60 -21.25 7.68
CA ASP A 163 9.70 -20.63 6.37
C ASP A 163 10.56 -19.38 6.55
N ALA A 164 11.85 -19.50 6.20
CA ALA A 164 12.61 -18.32 5.84
C ALA A 164 11.77 -17.59 4.79
N PRO A 165 11.38 -16.33 5.01
CA PRO A 165 10.51 -15.64 4.08
C PRO A 165 11.19 -15.65 2.72
N ASN A 166 10.53 -16.26 1.73
CA ASN A 166 11.04 -16.25 0.36
C ASN A 166 11.35 -14.78 0.02
N PRO A 167 12.56 -14.45 -0.47
CA PRO A 167 12.96 -13.06 -0.69
C PRO A 167 12.02 -12.34 -1.66
N ASP A 168 11.38 -13.10 -2.55
CA ASP A 168 10.34 -12.62 -3.46
C ASP A 168 9.05 -12.20 -2.72
N SER A 169 8.69 -12.89 -1.64
CA SER A 169 7.54 -12.53 -0.80
C SER A 169 7.74 -11.21 -0.06
N GLU A 170 8.93 -10.98 0.51
CA GLU A 170 9.22 -9.71 1.17
C GLU A 170 9.22 -8.54 0.18
N LEU A 171 9.70 -8.79 -1.04
CA LEU A 171 9.73 -7.78 -2.09
C LEU A 171 8.30 -7.43 -2.54
N ASP A 172 7.43 -8.43 -2.68
CA ASP A 172 6.01 -8.22 -2.95
C ASP A 172 5.34 -7.38 -1.86
N GLU A 173 5.61 -7.64 -0.59
CA GLU A 173 5.07 -6.84 0.53
C GLU A 173 5.53 -5.39 0.47
N LYS A 174 6.84 -5.15 0.29
CA LYS A 174 7.40 -3.80 0.13
C LYS A 174 6.79 -3.07 -1.07
N LEU A 175 6.50 -3.78 -2.16
CA LEU A 175 5.83 -3.22 -3.32
C LEU A 175 4.36 -2.87 -3.04
N MET A 176 3.63 -3.72 -2.31
CA MET A 176 2.26 -3.44 -1.89
C MET A 176 2.20 -2.18 -1.03
N ASP A 177 3.09 -2.05 -0.04
CA ASP A 177 3.13 -0.89 0.85
C ASP A 177 3.46 0.39 0.09
N ARG A 178 4.43 0.31 -0.84
CA ARG A 178 4.76 1.43 -1.74
C ARG A 178 3.57 1.83 -2.63
N MET A 179 2.76 0.88 -3.08
CA MET A 179 1.55 1.19 -3.86
C MET A 179 0.45 1.82 -3.01
N LEU A 180 0.24 1.34 -1.78
CA LEU A 180 -0.74 1.94 -0.85
C LEU A 180 -0.34 3.36 -0.42
N ALA A 181 0.96 3.61 -0.24
CA ALA A 181 1.52 4.92 0.03
C ALA A 181 1.63 5.83 -1.21
N HIS A 182 1.20 5.36 -2.38
CA HIS A 182 1.31 6.16 -3.60
C HIS A 182 0.37 7.37 -3.56
N LYS A 183 0.85 8.52 -4.01
CA LYS A 183 0.12 9.81 -4.02
C LYS A 183 -1.29 9.79 -4.66
N GLN A 184 -1.56 8.81 -5.53
CA GLN A 184 -2.89 8.64 -6.15
C GLN A 184 -3.81 7.71 -5.35
N ILE A 185 -3.25 6.82 -4.53
CA ILE A 185 -4.02 5.86 -3.72
C ILE A 185 -4.37 6.46 -2.36
N VAL A 186 -3.42 7.14 -1.71
CA VAL A 186 -3.62 7.72 -0.36
C VAL A 186 -4.88 8.60 -0.27
N PRO A 187 -5.12 9.57 -1.18
CA PRO A 187 -6.34 10.38 -1.10
C PRO A 187 -7.63 9.56 -1.25
N LEU A 188 -7.60 8.46 -1.99
CA LEU A 188 -8.75 7.57 -2.15
C LEU A 188 -9.02 6.79 -0.86
N LEU A 189 -7.97 6.30 -0.20
CA LEU A 189 -8.08 5.61 1.08
C LEU A 189 -8.66 6.56 2.15
N ASP A 190 -8.19 7.81 2.17
CA ASP A 190 -8.70 8.83 3.09
C ASP A 190 -10.18 9.15 2.82
N ALA A 191 -10.56 9.27 1.55
CA ALA A 191 -11.95 9.48 1.16
C ALA A 191 -12.85 8.31 1.57
N ILE A 192 -12.40 7.06 1.34
CA ILE A 192 -13.13 5.85 1.76
C ILE A 192 -13.28 5.83 3.30
N LYS A 193 -12.20 6.11 4.04
CA LYS A 193 -12.23 6.16 5.51
C LYS A 193 -13.23 7.20 6.01
N LYS A 194 -13.25 8.41 5.42
CA LYS A 194 -14.25 9.44 5.75
C LYS A 194 -15.69 9.00 5.47
N LEU A 195 -15.92 8.27 4.37
CA LEU A 195 -17.25 7.74 4.04
C LEU A 195 -17.69 6.67 5.06
N VAL A 196 -16.79 5.76 5.43
CA VAL A 196 -17.03 4.76 6.49
C VAL A 196 -17.36 5.44 7.82
N GLU A 197 -16.59 6.46 8.23
CA GLU A 197 -16.87 7.22 9.45
C GLU A 197 -18.21 7.98 9.40
N LYS A 198 -18.60 8.53 8.23
CA LYS A 198 -19.90 9.20 8.07
C LYS A 198 -21.04 8.19 8.20
N GLU A 199 -20.90 7.00 7.63
CA GLU A 199 -21.87 5.91 7.74
C GLU A 199 -22.00 5.44 9.21
N GLU A 200 -20.89 5.29 9.94
CA GLU A 200 -20.88 4.96 11.38
C GLU A 200 -21.52 6.07 12.26
N ARG A 201 -21.43 7.35 11.87
CA ARG A 201 -21.98 8.50 12.63
C ARG A 201 -23.47 8.78 12.35
N ARG A 202 -23.98 8.50 11.14
CA ARG A 202 -25.41 8.69 10.77
C ARG A 202 -26.41 8.06 11.76
N PRO A 203 -26.23 6.84 12.30
CA PRO A 203 -27.18 6.25 13.26
C PRO A 203 -27.24 6.95 14.64
N ARG A 204 -26.30 7.87 14.97
CA ARG A 204 -26.30 8.57 16.26
C ARG A 204 -27.06 9.90 16.27
N ARG A 205 -27.32 10.49 15.10
CA ARG A 205 -27.99 11.82 15.00
C ARG A 205 -29.50 11.75 14.89
N SER A 206 -30.07 10.65 14.43
CA SER A 206 -31.53 10.48 14.23
C SER A 206 -32.31 10.06 15.50
N GLY A 207 -31.65 9.73 16.61
CA GLY A 207 -32.29 9.28 17.86
C GLY A 207 -32.51 10.35 18.94
N GLY A 208 -32.21 11.63 18.67
CA GLY A 208 -32.06 12.67 19.70
C GLY A 208 -33.08 13.81 19.69
N HIS A 209 -34.28 13.63 19.12
CA HIS A 209 -35.32 14.67 19.15
C HIS A 209 -36.72 14.07 19.34
N MET A 210 -36.94 13.39 20.47
CA MET A 210 -38.29 13.21 20.99
C MET A 210 -38.35 13.40 22.50
N ARG A 211 -39.09 14.45 22.87
CA ARG A 211 -39.94 14.59 24.06
C ARG A 211 -39.25 14.88 25.40
N SER A 212 -39.32 16.15 25.79
CA SER A 212 -39.80 16.49 27.13
C SER A 212 -40.60 17.79 27.07
N ALA A 213 -41.88 17.67 26.69
CA ALA A 213 -42.90 18.63 27.08
C ALA A 213 -43.74 17.95 28.17
N ARG A 214 -43.57 18.40 29.40
CA ARG A 214 -44.57 18.33 30.47
C ARG A 214 -44.27 19.43 31.47
#